data_AF-A0A922NGI9-F1
#
_entry.id   AF-A0A922NGI9-F1
#
_cell.length_a   1.000
_cell.length_b   1.000
_cell.length_c   1.000
_cell.angle_alpha   90.00
_cell.angle_beta   90.00
_cell.angle_gamma   90.00
#
_symmetry.space_group_name_H-M   'P 1'
#
loop_
_entity.id
_entity.type
_entity.pdbx_description
1 polymer ?
#
loop_
_entity_poly.entity_id
_entity_poly.type
_entity_poly.pdbx_seq_one_letter_code
_entity_poly.pdbx_strand_id
1 'polypeptide(L)'
;SRPYSNQERGLLPLFWSAWISSFTESLILKAFEATGIWPMDANVILRRFASTPEAERSSSSGLSDHDWRKLDRLVRAAVNDSHQYEARKLRSSVHHLSVQYELLKHENEGLKEALQHKKKHRKKGKALDLQQRQEYHGGSVFWSPRKLREARAREAVRERDETEEKLQKARSKKQREEARLQRQDELEERRVERQRLKEMRELERAEKAAERARQKEERDAAKAIQLPQKGKRRASAATSSNNKRQKRVEAARAGAQVQEEPPAPPSKLTHRTPTFKEFGTLIKLYDFYIILTARRPVTTSAK
;
A
#
# COMPACT_ATOMS: atom_id res chain seq x y z
N SER A 1 -19.80 -40.63 14.82
CA SER A 1 -20.23 -41.47 13.69
C SER A 1 -21.07 -40.66 12.73
N ARG A 2 -20.51 -40.28 11.57
CA ARG A 2 -21.28 -39.74 10.44
C ARG A 2 -21.24 -40.79 9.33
N PRO A 3 -22.38 -41.17 8.72
CA PRO A 3 -22.39 -42.16 7.65
C PRO A 3 -21.95 -41.49 6.34
N TYR A 4 -20.94 -42.07 5.70
CA TYR A 4 -20.58 -41.74 4.33
C TYR A 4 -21.63 -42.33 3.38
N SER A 5 -22.16 -41.49 2.50
CA SER A 5 -23.09 -41.82 1.43
C SER A 5 -22.48 -42.84 0.45
N ASN A 6 -22.98 -44.07 0.48
CA ASN A 6 -22.68 -45.15 -0.45
C ASN A 6 -23.43 -44.95 -1.79
N GLN A 7 -23.02 -43.98 -2.61
CA GLN A 7 -23.58 -43.85 -3.96
C GLN A 7 -22.70 -44.49 -5.04
N GLU A 8 -21.45 -44.83 -4.70
CA GLU A 8 -20.46 -45.35 -5.66
C GLU A 8 -20.40 -46.89 -5.72
N ARG A 9 -21.08 -47.61 -4.81
CA ARG A 9 -21.02 -49.08 -4.73
C ARG A 9 -22.03 -49.83 -5.60
N GLY A 10 -22.90 -49.13 -6.33
CA GLY A 10 -23.95 -49.75 -7.15
C GLY A 10 -23.63 -49.87 -8.65
N LEU A 11 -22.71 -49.07 -9.19
CA LEU A 11 -22.47 -48.98 -10.63
C LEU A 11 -21.71 -50.18 -11.18
N LEU A 12 -20.68 -50.66 -10.49
CA LEU A 12 -19.84 -51.76 -10.98
C LEU A 12 -20.61 -53.09 -11.15
N PRO A 13 -21.43 -53.55 -10.19
CA PRO A 13 -22.22 -54.78 -10.37
C PRO A 13 -23.28 -54.67 -11.48
N LEU A 14 -23.95 -53.52 -11.58
CA LEU A 14 -24.95 -53.26 -12.62
C LEU A 14 -24.29 -53.17 -14.01
N PHE A 15 -23.16 -52.48 -14.11
CA PHE A 15 -22.36 -52.45 -15.34
C PHE A 15 -21.87 -53.83 -15.72
N TRP A 16 -21.33 -54.60 -14.77
CA TRP A 16 -20.78 -55.93 -15.05
C TRP A 16 -21.84 -56.93 -15.52
N SER A 17 -23.04 -56.90 -14.92
CA SER A 17 -24.17 -57.73 -15.36
C SER A 17 -24.67 -57.35 -16.76
N ALA A 18 -24.84 -56.05 -17.03
CA ALA A 18 -25.22 -55.57 -18.36
C ALA A 18 -24.13 -55.85 -19.42
N TRP A 19 -22.86 -55.71 -19.04
CA TRP A 19 -21.70 -55.99 -19.89
C TRP A 19 -21.71 -57.46 -20.30
N ILE A 20 -21.75 -58.41 -19.36
CA ILE A 20 -21.79 -59.85 -19.66
C ILE A 20 -23.01 -60.19 -20.52
N SER A 21 -24.18 -59.61 -20.22
CA SER A 21 -25.39 -59.83 -21.01
C SER A 21 -25.29 -59.32 -22.45
N SER A 22 -24.38 -58.38 -22.73
CA SER A 22 -24.16 -57.84 -24.09
C SER A 22 -23.22 -58.71 -24.94
N PHE A 23 -22.38 -59.57 -24.35
CA PHE A 23 -21.50 -60.51 -25.06
C PHE A 23 -22.26 -61.74 -25.57
N THR A 24 -23.30 -61.52 -26.38
CA THR A 24 -23.94 -62.59 -27.13
C THR A 24 -23.29 -62.73 -28.49
N GLU A 25 -23.18 -63.97 -28.99
CA GLU A 25 -22.59 -64.27 -30.30
C GLU A 25 -23.22 -63.42 -31.42
N SER A 26 -24.55 -63.26 -31.38
CA SER A 26 -25.28 -62.44 -32.35
C SER A 26 -24.88 -60.96 -32.37
N LEU A 27 -24.60 -60.37 -31.19
CA LEU A 27 -24.22 -58.96 -31.09
C LEU A 27 -22.77 -58.75 -31.51
N ILE A 28 -21.90 -59.71 -31.16
CA ILE A 28 -20.49 -59.73 -31.57
C ILE A 28 -20.39 -59.83 -33.09
N LEU A 29 -21.12 -60.75 -33.72
CA LEU A 29 -21.16 -60.88 -35.19
C LEU A 29 -21.67 -59.60 -35.86
N LYS A 30 -22.74 -58.99 -35.33
CA LYS A 30 -23.23 -57.70 -35.84
C LYS A 30 -22.21 -56.56 -35.67
N ALA A 31 -21.42 -56.56 -34.61
CA ALA A 31 -20.38 -55.55 -34.43
C ALA A 31 -19.25 -55.68 -35.47
N PHE A 32 -18.85 -56.93 -35.79
CA PHE A 32 -17.89 -57.19 -36.87
C PHE A 32 -18.45 -56.88 -38.26
N GLU A 33 -19.72 -57.18 -38.50
CA GLU A 33 -20.42 -56.85 -39.76
C GLU A 33 -20.52 -55.33 -39.92
N ALA A 34 -20.90 -54.60 -38.86
CA ALA A 34 -21.01 -53.15 -38.88
C ALA A 34 -19.68 -52.42 -39.13
N THR A 35 -18.56 -53.07 -38.82
CA THR A 35 -17.21 -52.55 -39.08
C THR A 35 -16.62 -53.08 -40.40
N GLY A 36 -17.29 -54.02 -41.07
CA GLY A 36 -16.78 -54.65 -42.30
C GLY A 36 -15.51 -55.48 -42.08
N ILE A 37 -15.21 -55.85 -40.83
CA ILE A 37 -14.07 -56.72 -40.47
C ILE A 37 -14.40 -58.17 -40.82
N TRP A 38 -15.63 -58.62 -40.51
CA TRP A 38 -16.14 -59.92 -40.89
C TRP A 38 -17.65 -59.86 -41.15
N PRO A 39 -18.15 -60.22 -42.35
CA PRO A 39 -17.38 -60.51 -43.58
C PRO A 39 -16.50 -59.32 -44.00
N MET A 40 -15.38 -59.56 -44.68
CA MET A 40 -14.49 -58.48 -45.14
C MET A 40 -15.18 -57.65 -46.24
N ASP A 41 -15.78 -56.53 -45.85
CA ASP A 41 -16.40 -55.56 -46.75
C ASP A 41 -16.13 -54.12 -46.30
N ALA A 42 -15.10 -53.51 -46.90
CA ALA A 42 -14.73 -52.12 -46.61
C ALA A 42 -15.80 -51.09 -47.01
N ASN A 43 -16.74 -51.46 -47.91
CA ASN A 43 -17.77 -50.53 -48.37
C ASN A 43 -18.74 -50.13 -47.26
N VAL A 44 -18.90 -50.97 -46.23
CA VAL A 44 -19.74 -50.67 -45.05
C VAL A 44 -19.28 -49.38 -44.35
N ILE A 45 -17.97 -49.18 -44.23
CA ILE A 45 -17.40 -47.95 -43.67
C ILE A 45 -17.49 -46.81 -44.68
N LEU A 46 -17.13 -47.06 -45.94
CA LEU A 46 -17.09 -46.01 -46.98
C LEU A 46 -18.47 -45.38 -47.23
N ARG A 47 -19.55 -46.17 -47.18
CA ARG A 47 -20.93 -45.66 -47.33
C ARG A 47 -21.32 -44.67 -46.24
N ARG A 48 -20.79 -44.81 -45.02
CA ARG A 48 -21.05 -43.84 -43.91
C ARG A 48 -20.51 -42.44 -44.23
N PHE A 49 -19.45 -42.36 -45.03
CA PHE A 49 -18.86 -41.09 -45.47
C PHE A 49 -19.44 -40.58 -46.80
N ALA A 50 -20.08 -41.46 -47.58
CA ALA A 50 -20.74 -41.08 -48.83
C ALA A 50 -22.14 -40.47 -48.59
N SER A 51 -22.82 -40.85 -47.50
CA SER A 51 -24.20 -40.44 -47.20
C SER A 51 -24.33 -39.23 -46.27
N THR A 52 -23.28 -38.43 -46.05
CA THR A 52 -23.51 -37.08 -45.50
C THR A 52 -24.36 -36.33 -46.52
N PRO A 53 -25.64 -35.99 -46.21
CA PRO A 53 -26.32 -35.00 -47.02
C PRO A 53 -25.44 -33.76 -46.99
N GLU A 54 -25.34 -33.06 -48.12
CA GLU A 54 -24.94 -31.67 -48.16
C GLU A 54 -25.94 -30.88 -47.29
N ALA A 55 -25.82 -30.99 -45.97
CA ALA A 55 -26.22 -29.94 -45.08
C ALA A 55 -25.36 -28.78 -45.54
N GLU A 56 -26.03 -27.87 -46.26
CA GLU A 56 -25.60 -26.54 -46.60
C GLU A 56 -24.50 -26.14 -45.64
N ARG A 57 -23.27 -26.07 -46.17
CA ARG A 57 -22.11 -25.60 -45.43
C ARG A 57 -22.43 -24.18 -45.00
N SER A 58 -23.10 -24.09 -43.85
CA SER A 58 -23.28 -22.88 -43.10
C SER A 58 -21.89 -22.32 -42.94
N SER A 59 -21.68 -21.19 -43.61
CA SER A 59 -20.51 -20.34 -43.53
C SER A 59 -20.33 -19.89 -42.08
N SER A 60 -19.83 -20.78 -41.24
CA SER A 60 -19.46 -20.44 -39.88
C SER A 60 -18.36 -21.39 -39.41
N SER A 61 -17.16 -20.80 -39.39
CA SER A 61 -16.09 -20.97 -38.40
C SER A 61 -14.80 -21.63 -38.91
N GLY A 62 -13.71 -20.88 -38.76
CA GLY A 62 -12.45 -21.45 -38.29
C GLY A 62 -11.21 -21.29 -39.14
N LEU A 63 -11.23 -20.53 -40.24
CA LEU A 63 -10.01 -20.32 -41.02
C LEU A 63 -9.49 -18.90 -40.83
N SER A 64 -8.47 -18.82 -39.97
CA SER A 64 -7.62 -17.68 -39.65
C SER A 64 -7.49 -16.70 -40.83
N ASP A 65 -7.52 -15.40 -40.56
CA ASP A 65 -7.30 -14.36 -41.58
C ASP A 65 -5.96 -14.49 -42.34
N HIS A 66 -5.07 -15.37 -41.90
CA HIS A 66 -3.76 -15.64 -42.50
C HIS A 66 -3.69 -16.89 -43.38
N ASP A 67 -4.82 -17.45 -43.83
CA ASP A 67 -4.77 -18.62 -44.69
C ASP A 67 -4.02 -18.33 -45.99
N TRP A 68 -2.82 -18.92 -46.13
CA TRP A 68 -2.07 -18.89 -47.38
C TRP A 68 -2.90 -19.38 -48.58
N ARG A 69 -3.95 -20.18 -48.34
CA ARG A 69 -4.94 -20.60 -49.34
C ARG A 69 -5.74 -19.43 -49.92
N LYS A 70 -6.06 -18.40 -49.13
CA LYS A 70 -6.70 -17.16 -49.62
C LYS A 70 -5.72 -16.37 -50.49
N LEU A 71 -4.46 -16.25 -50.05
CA LEU A 71 -3.41 -15.62 -50.83
C LEU A 71 -3.09 -16.39 -52.12
N ASP A 72 -3.03 -17.72 -52.09
CA ASP A 72 -2.83 -18.55 -53.29
C ASP A 72 -3.97 -18.35 -54.29
N ARG A 73 -5.23 -18.31 -53.84
CA ARG A 73 -6.38 -17.98 -54.72
C ARG A 73 -6.24 -16.61 -55.39
N LEU A 74 -5.81 -15.60 -54.64
CA LEU A 74 -5.55 -14.26 -55.20
C LEU A 74 -4.41 -14.29 -56.22
N VAL A 75 -3.32 -15.00 -55.91
CA VAL A 75 -2.20 -15.18 -56.84
C VAL A 75 -2.64 -15.95 -58.09
N ARG A 76 -3.55 -16.94 -57.98
CA ARG A 76 -4.12 -17.65 -59.14
C ARG A 76 -4.99 -16.74 -60.01
N ALA A 77 -5.77 -15.87 -59.37
CA ALA A 77 -6.68 -14.96 -60.07
C ALA A 77 -5.92 -13.83 -60.79
N ALA A 78 -4.82 -13.35 -60.21
CA ALA A 78 -4.02 -12.27 -60.79
C ALA A 78 -3.00 -12.74 -61.83
N VAL A 79 -2.53 -13.99 -61.76
CA VAL A 79 -1.50 -14.53 -62.66
C VAL A 79 -2.14 -15.51 -63.65
N ASN A 80 -2.34 -15.05 -64.89
CA ASN A 80 -2.96 -15.82 -65.97
C ASN A 80 -2.15 -17.09 -66.33
N ASP A 81 -0.81 -16.99 -66.37
CA ASP A 81 0.07 -18.12 -66.71
C ASP A 81 0.56 -18.86 -65.47
N SER A 82 -0.36 -19.60 -64.84
CA SER A 82 -0.10 -20.33 -63.59
C SER A 82 1.07 -21.34 -63.67
N HIS A 83 1.44 -21.81 -64.87
CA HIS A 83 2.51 -22.78 -65.08
C HIS A 83 3.89 -22.15 -65.32
N GLN A 84 3.95 -20.82 -65.51
CA GLN A 84 5.20 -20.11 -65.68
C GLN A 84 6.09 -20.29 -64.45
N TYR A 85 7.40 -20.35 -64.68
CA TYR A 85 8.38 -20.52 -63.60
C TYR A 85 8.26 -19.42 -62.54
N GLU A 86 8.09 -18.16 -62.95
CA GLU A 86 7.94 -17.02 -62.02
C GLU A 86 6.69 -17.12 -61.15
N ALA A 87 5.57 -17.57 -61.72
CA ALA A 87 4.34 -17.80 -60.98
C ALA A 87 4.50 -18.87 -59.89
N ARG A 88 5.20 -19.97 -60.21
CA ARG A 88 5.51 -21.05 -59.26
C ARG A 88 6.46 -20.59 -58.17
N LYS A 89 7.50 -19.83 -58.54
CA LYS A 89 8.48 -19.26 -57.60
C LYS A 89 7.81 -18.30 -56.62
N LEU A 90 6.92 -17.44 -57.10
CA LEU A 90 6.13 -16.52 -56.28
C LEU A 90 5.20 -17.26 -55.31
N ARG A 91 4.51 -18.30 -55.76
CA ARG A 91 3.65 -19.11 -54.87
C ARG A 91 4.45 -19.82 -53.79
N SER A 92 5.61 -20.37 -54.18
CA SER A 92 6.51 -21.02 -53.23
C SER A 92 7.03 -20.04 -52.17
N SER A 93 7.39 -18.81 -52.56
CA SER A 93 7.85 -17.79 -51.60
C SER A 93 6.74 -17.29 -50.68
N VAL A 94 5.54 -17.05 -51.22
CA VAL A 94 4.37 -16.68 -50.42
C VAL A 94 4.02 -17.79 -49.42
N HIS A 95 4.02 -19.05 -49.85
CA HIS A 95 3.79 -20.17 -48.93
C HIS A 95 4.89 -20.26 -47.87
N HIS A 96 6.16 -20.16 -48.26
CA HIS A 96 7.27 -20.17 -47.31
C HIS A 96 7.15 -19.06 -46.26
N LEU A 97 6.87 -17.81 -46.67
CA LEU A 97 6.68 -16.69 -45.77
C LEU A 97 5.47 -16.88 -44.84
N SER A 98 4.37 -17.44 -45.33
CA SER A 98 3.20 -17.73 -44.50
C SER A 98 3.51 -18.73 -43.39
N VAL A 99 4.22 -19.81 -43.71
CA VAL A 99 4.64 -20.82 -42.73
C VAL A 99 5.62 -20.23 -41.71
N GLN A 100 6.58 -19.41 -42.16
CA GLN A 100 7.51 -18.73 -41.26
C GLN A 100 6.79 -17.77 -40.30
N TYR A 101 5.80 -17.03 -40.80
CA TYR A 101 5.01 -16.12 -39.97
C TYR A 101 4.19 -16.88 -38.91
N GLU A 102 3.57 -17.99 -39.28
CA GLU A 102 2.82 -18.83 -38.33
C GLU A 102 3.74 -19.42 -37.26
N LEU A 103 4.90 -19.95 -37.65
CA LEU A 103 5.88 -20.48 -36.71
C LEU A 103 6.32 -19.40 -35.72
N LEU A 104 6.69 -18.23 -36.23
CA LEU A 104 7.12 -17.10 -35.40
C LEU A 104 6.00 -16.60 -34.48
N LYS A 105 4.75 -16.64 -34.93
CA LYS A 105 3.59 -16.27 -34.11
C LYS A 105 3.43 -17.22 -32.92
N HIS A 106 3.48 -18.53 -33.18
CA HIS A 106 3.39 -19.54 -32.13
C HIS A 106 4.58 -19.50 -31.17
N GLU A 107 5.80 -19.25 -31.66
CA GLU A 107 6.96 -19.03 -30.81
C GLU A 107 6.77 -17.82 -29.88
N ASN A 108 6.29 -16.69 -30.42
CA ASN A 108 6.01 -15.50 -29.63
C ASN A 108 4.90 -15.72 -28.59
N GLU A 109 3.84 -16.45 -28.95
CA GLU A 109 2.78 -16.84 -28.03
C GLU A 109 3.33 -17.74 -26.91
N GLY A 110 4.09 -18.78 -27.26
CA GLY A 110 4.74 -19.68 -26.29
C GLY A 110 5.72 -18.95 -25.37
N LEU A 111 6.51 -18.00 -25.89
CA LEU A 111 7.41 -17.17 -25.08
C LEU A 111 6.62 -16.27 -24.11
N LYS A 112 5.51 -15.68 -24.56
CA LYS A 112 4.63 -14.87 -23.69
C LYS A 112 4.05 -15.73 -22.56
N GLU A 113 3.57 -16.92 -22.87
CA GLU A 113 3.05 -17.87 -21.88
C GLU A 113 4.13 -18.30 -20.89
N ALA A 114 5.30 -18.74 -21.38
CA ALA A 114 6.43 -19.13 -20.55
C ALA A 114 6.84 -17.99 -19.60
N LEU A 115 6.84 -16.75 -20.08
CA LEU A 115 7.11 -15.57 -19.28
C LEU A 115 6.02 -15.32 -18.22
N GLN A 116 4.73 -15.51 -18.56
CA GLN A 116 3.65 -15.46 -17.58
C GLN A 116 3.78 -16.54 -16.51
N HIS A 117 4.07 -17.78 -16.89
CA HIS A 117 4.31 -18.88 -15.97
C HIS A 117 5.50 -18.59 -15.05
N LYS A 118 6.61 -18.08 -15.59
CA LYS A 118 7.77 -17.66 -14.79
C LYS A 118 7.42 -16.53 -13.81
N LYS A 119 6.63 -15.54 -14.24
CA LYS A 119 6.13 -14.47 -13.35
C LYS A 119 5.24 -15.03 -12.24
N LYS A 120 4.33 -15.95 -12.55
CA LYS A 120 3.50 -16.64 -11.56
C LYS A 120 4.35 -17.43 -10.57
N HIS A 121 5.35 -18.18 -11.05
CA HIS A 121 6.25 -18.96 -10.18
C HIS A 121 7.17 -18.09 -9.31
N ARG A 122 7.55 -16.88 -9.77
CA ARG A 122 8.30 -15.91 -8.95
C ARG A 122 7.44 -15.31 -7.82
N LYS A 123 6.12 -15.21 -8.01
CA LYS A 123 5.19 -14.81 -6.96
C LYS A 123 4.96 -15.98 -6.01
N LYS A 124 5.89 -16.15 -5.06
CA LYS A 124 5.64 -17.06 -3.93
C LYS A 124 4.46 -16.52 -3.13
N GLY A 125 3.42 -17.33 -2.95
CA GLY A 125 2.29 -16.96 -2.10
C GLY A 125 2.75 -16.69 -0.66
N LYS A 126 1.98 -15.90 0.09
CA LYS A 126 2.17 -15.75 1.53
C LYS A 126 2.00 -17.14 2.16
N ALA A 127 3.01 -17.58 2.91
CA ALA A 127 2.94 -18.86 3.60
C ALA A 127 1.88 -18.75 4.70
N LEU A 128 0.97 -19.72 4.73
CA LEU A 128 -0.04 -19.81 5.77
C LEU A 128 0.64 -20.14 7.09
N ASP A 129 0.40 -19.32 8.11
CA ASP A 129 1.00 -19.48 9.44
C ASP A 129 0.36 -20.66 10.19
N LEU A 130 0.93 -21.85 9.95
CA LEU A 130 0.51 -23.10 10.58
C LEU A 130 1.31 -23.29 11.88
N GLN A 131 0.69 -22.95 13.01
CA GLN A 131 1.31 -23.09 14.33
C GLN A 131 1.53 -24.57 14.69
N GLN A 132 2.81 -24.97 14.78
CA GLN A 132 3.24 -26.26 15.30
C GLN A 132 3.16 -26.27 16.83
N ARG A 133 2.69 -27.38 17.42
CA ARG A 133 2.75 -27.56 18.87
C ARG A 133 4.21 -27.74 19.30
N GLN A 134 4.60 -27.06 20.37
CA GLN A 134 5.99 -27.04 20.87
C GLN A 134 6.55 -28.42 21.21
N GLU A 135 5.69 -29.40 21.52
CA GLU A 135 6.07 -30.73 22.01
C GLU A 135 6.68 -31.66 20.94
N TYR A 136 6.66 -31.31 19.66
CA TYR A 136 7.08 -32.22 18.58
C TYR A 136 8.35 -31.72 17.87
N HIS A 137 9.48 -32.39 18.12
CA HIS A 137 10.81 -31.98 17.66
C HIS A 137 11.42 -32.83 16.53
N GLY A 138 10.65 -33.65 15.80
CA GLY A 138 11.24 -34.54 14.79
C GLY A 138 10.37 -34.84 13.57
N GLY A 139 10.69 -34.24 12.42
CA GLY A 139 10.24 -34.68 11.09
C GLY A 139 9.28 -33.73 10.36
N SER A 140 8.89 -34.13 9.13
CA SER A 140 7.91 -33.41 8.31
C SER A 140 6.52 -33.44 8.96
N VAL A 141 5.92 -32.27 9.14
CA VAL A 141 4.58 -32.14 9.75
C VAL A 141 3.50 -32.27 8.69
N PHE A 142 2.66 -33.30 8.79
CA PHE A 142 1.46 -33.43 7.96
C PHE A 142 0.30 -32.65 8.59
N TRP A 143 -0.28 -31.72 7.84
CA TRP A 143 -1.37 -30.86 8.33
C TRP A 143 -2.74 -31.41 7.94
N SER A 144 -3.61 -31.59 8.92
CA SER A 144 -5.01 -31.94 8.65
C SER A 144 -5.76 -30.77 8.00
N PRO A 145 -6.77 -31.02 7.13
CA PRO A 145 -7.56 -29.95 6.49
C PRO A 145 -8.22 -28.97 7.47
N ARG A 146 -8.50 -29.42 8.71
CA ARG A 146 -8.99 -28.57 9.80
C ARG A 146 -7.96 -27.49 10.17
N LYS A 147 -6.68 -27.83 10.27
CA LYS A 147 -5.60 -26.88 10.62
C LYS A 147 -5.40 -25.80 9.55
N LEU A 148 -5.52 -26.15 8.28
CA LEU A 148 -5.51 -25.16 7.21
C LEU A 148 -6.69 -24.18 7.32
N ARG A 149 -7.90 -24.65 7.64
CA ARG A 149 -9.06 -23.77 7.84
C ARG A 149 -8.87 -22.84 9.03
N GLU A 150 -8.36 -23.35 10.15
CA GLU A 150 -8.06 -22.54 11.34
C GLU A 150 -7.03 -21.44 11.04
N ALA A 151 -5.95 -21.76 10.33
CA ALA A 151 -4.94 -20.77 9.98
C ALA A 151 -5.46 -19.71 9.00
N ARG A 152 -6.29 -20.08 8.01
CA ARG A 152 -6.93 -19.13 7.10
C ARG A 152 -7.89 -18.19 7.85
N ALA A 153 -8.66 -18.72 8.80
CA ALA A 153 -9.55 -17.91 9.62
C ALA A 153 -8.76 -16.87 10.43
N ARG A 154 -7.59 -17.23 10.98
CA ARG A 154 -6.72 -16.29 11.70
C ARG A 154 -6.13 -15.22 10.80
N GLU A 155 -5.72 -15.56 9.58
CA GLU A 155 -5.26 -14.55 8.62
C GLU A 155 -6.37 -13.58 8.24
N ALA A 156 -7.59 -14.08 7.99
CA ALA A 156 -8.73 -13.21 7.70
C ALA A 156 -9.06 -12.25 8.86
N VAL A 157 -8.91 -12.69 10.11
CA VAL A 157 -9.06 -11.83 11.28
C VAL A 157 -7.94 -10.77 11.32
N ARG A 158 -6.67 -11.18 11.19
CA ARG A 158 -5.53 -10.25 11.16
C ARG A 158 -5.67 -9.18 10.07
N GLU A 159 -6.10 -9.56 8.87
CA GLU A 159 -6.33 -8.62 7.77
C GLU A 159 -7.45 -7.63 8.09
N ARG A 160 -8.55 -8.09 8.70
CA ARG A 160 -9.63 -7.20 9.15
C ARG A 160 -9.12 -6.22 10.22
N ASP A 161 -8.44 -6.71 11.24
CA ASP A 161 -7.88 -5.89 12.31
C ASP A 161 -6.91 -4.83 11.75
N GLU A 162 -6.02 -5.21 10.84
CA GLU A 162 -5.11 -4.27 10.16
C GLU A 162 -5.86 -3.20 9.36
N THR A 163 -6.98 -3.55 8.70
CA THR A 163 -7.81 -2.59 7.98
C THR A 163 -8.55 -1.65 8.92
N GLU A 164 -9.11 -2.18 10.00
CA GLU A 164 -9.80 -1.40 11.02
C GLU A 164 -8.84 -0.44 11.74
N GLU A 165 -7.64 -0.90 12.09
CA GLU A 165 -6.60 -0.03 12.64
C GLU A 165 -6.21 1.11 11.70
N LYS A 166 -6.06 0.83 10.39
CA LYS A 166 -5.77 1.87 9.39
C LYS A 166 -6.91 2.88 9.32
N LEU A 167 -8.16 2.43 9.38
CA LEU A 167 -9.33 3.30 9.42
C LEU A 167 -9.37 4.13 10.70
N GLN A 168 -9.08 3.55 11.86
CA GLN A 168 -9.01 4.26 13.15
C GLN A 168 -7.88 5.28 13.18
N LYS A 169 -6.70 4.95 12.65
CA LYS A 169 -5.56 5.87 12.49
C LYS A 169 -5.94 7.05 11.58
N ALA A 170 -6.66 6.79 10.49
CA ALA A 170 -7.15 7.86 9.61
C ALA A 170 -8.19 8.75 10.33
N ARG A 171 -9.14 8.17 11.06
CA ARG A 171 -10.15 8.92 11.84
C ARG A 171 -9.51 9.77 12.94
N SER A 172 -8.60 9.21 13.71
CA SER A 172 -7.89 9.94 14.76
C SER A 172 -7.02 11.06 14.20
N LYS A 173 -6.44 10.90 13.00
CA LYS A 173 -5.74 11.98 12.31
C LYS A 173 -6.68 13.14 11.97
N LYS A 174 -7.87 12.85 11.41
CA LYS A 174 -8.89 13.88 11.12
C LYS A 174 -9.34 14.61 12.36
N GLN A 175 -9.68 13.89 13.43
CA GLN A 175 -10.08 14.49 14.71
C GLN A 175 -8.98 15.38 15.31
N ARG A 176 -7.70 15.00 15.17
CA ARG A 176 -6.57 15.82 15.63
C ARG A 176 -6.44 17.10 14.82
N GLU A 177 -6.68 17.06 13.52
CA GLU A 177 -6.66 18.24 12.65
C GLU A 177 -7.81 19.19 13.00
N GLU A 178 -9.03 18.66 13.15
CA GLU A 178 -10.21 19.43 13.58
C GLU A 178 -10.00 20.08 14.96
N ALA A 179 -9.50 19.33 15.95
CA ALA A 179 -9.20 19.87 17.27
C ALA A 179 -8.08 20.93 17.23
N ARG A 180 -7.15 20.83 16.27
CA ARG A 180 -6.11 21.85 16.10
C ARG A 180 -6.69 23.14 15.55
N LEU A 181 -7.62 23.06 14.60
CA LEU A 181 -8.33 24.22 14.05
C LEU A 181 -9.17 24.89 15.13
N GLN A 182 -9.99 24.12 15.87
CA GLN A 182 -10.79 24.66 16.98
C GLN A 182 -9.95 25.41 18.02
N ARG A 183 -8.78 24.87 18.38
CA ARG A 183 -7.85 25.55 19.30
C ARG A 183 -7.28 26.84 18.73
N GLN A 184 -7.06 26.91 17.41
CA GLN A 184 -6.60 28.14 16.76
C GLN A 184 -7.70 29.20 16.83
N ASP A 185 -8.94 28.82 16.50
CA ASP A 185 -10.11 29.69 16.55
C ASP A 185 -10.34 30.22 17.98
N GLU A 186 -10.35 29.33 18.98
CA GLU A 186 -10.49 29.72 20.40
C GLU A 186 -9.37 30.67 20.87
N LEU A 187 -8.13 30.47 20.41
CA LEU A 187 -7.01 31.33 20.75
C LEU A 187 -7.14 32.71 20.11
N GLU A 188 -7.64 32.78 18.88
CA GLU A 188 -7.93 34.03 18.17
C GLU A 188 -9.08 34.79 18.84
N GLU A 189 -10.19 34.13 19.15
CA GLU A 189 -11.30 34.73 19.89
C GLU A 189 -10.84 35.31 21.24
N ARG A 190 -10.03 34.56 22.00
CA ARG A 190 -9.45 35.06 23.25
C ARG A 190 -8.51 36.25 23.04
N ARG A 191 -7.80 36.33 21.90
CA ARG A 191 -6.97 37.51 21.58
C ARG A 191 -7.84 38.72 21.30
N VAL A 192 -8.89 38.55 20.50
CA VAL A 192 -9.85 39.60 20.16
C VAL A 192 -10.58 40.09 21.41
N GLU A 193 -11.07 39.19 22.26
CA GLU A 193 -11.75 39.56 23.50
C GLU A 193 -10.83 40.36 24.45
N ARG A 194 -9.56 39.96 24.56
CA ARG A 194 -8.56 40.74 25.32
C ARG A 194 -8.31 42.12 24.74
N GLN A 195 -8.31 42.27 23.42
CA GLN A 195 -8.17 43.58 22.76
C GLN A 195 -9.40 44.44 23.04
N ARG A 196 -10.60 43.91 22.85
CA ARG A 196 -11.86 44.60 23.18
C ARG A 196 -11.91 45.06 24.63
N LEU A 197 -11.51 44.19 25.57
CA LEU A 197 -11.46 44.54 26.98
C LEU A 197 -10.43 45.64 27.30
N LYS A 198 -9.29 45.66 26.59
CA LYS A 198 -8.31 46.74 26.71
C LYS A 198 -8.86 48.06 26.18
N GLU A 199 -9.47 48.06 25.00
CA GLU A 199 -10.10 49.23 24.40
C GLU A 199 -11.18 49.80 25.31
N MET A 200 -12.06 48.95 25.85
CA MET A 200 -13.09 49.38 26.82
C MET A 200 -12.47 50.03 28.07
N ARG A 201 -11.40 49.44 28.62
CA ARG A 201 -10.68 50.01 29.76
C ARG A 201 -10.00 51.33 29.43
N GLU A 202 -9.50 51.50 28.21
CA GLU A 202 -8.86 52.76 27.77
C GLU A 202 -9.91 53.85 27.54
N LEU A 203 -11.05 53.52 26.92
CA LEU A 203 -12.17 54.43 26.76
C LEU A 203 -12.72 54.90 28.12
N GLU A 204 -12.93 53.99 29.08
CA GLU A 204 -13.37 54.34 30.43
C GLU A 204 -12.36 55.26 31.14
N ARG A 205 -11.06 55.01 30.97
CA ARG A 205 -10.00 55.87 31.52
C ARG A 205 -9.98 57.24 30.85
N ALA A 206 -10.19 57.30 29.53
CA ALA A 206 -10.22 58.54 28.77
C ALA A 206 -11.45 59.38 29.13
N GLU A 207 -12.62 58.77 29.29
CA GLU A 207 -13.85 59.43 29.74
C GLU A 207 -13.69 59.99 31.15
N LYS A 208 -13.20 59.18 32.10
CA LYS A 208 -12.89 59.65 33.46
C LYS A 208 -11.85 60.78 33.47
N ALA A 209 -10.87 60.76 32.57
CA ALA A 209 -9.90 61.84 32.44
C ALA A 209 -10.53 63.11 31.86
N ALA A 210 -11.40 62.99 30.85
CA ALA A 210 -12.13 64.11 30.26
C ALA A 210 -13.12 64.74 31.25
N GLU A 211 -13.82 63.92 32.05
CA GLU A 211 -14.70 64.40 33.12
C GLU A 211 -13.91 65.19 34.18
N ARG A 212 -12.76 64.66 34.61
CA ARG A 212 -11.85 65.38 35.53
C ARG A 212 -11.32 66.68 34.92
N ALA A 213 -11.05 66.72 33.62
CA ALA A 213 -10.63 67.93 32.92
C ALA A 213 -11.76 68.97 32.90
N ARG A 214 -13.00 68.58 32.59
CA ARG A 214 -14.18 69.47 32.66
C ARG A 214 -14.40 70.04 34.05
N GLN A 215 -14.38 69.20 35.09
CA GLN A 215 -14.50 69.68 36.47
C GLN A 215 -13.38 70.65 36.86
N LYS A 216 -12.17 70.43 36.34
CA LYS A 216 -11.05 71.35 36.55
C LYS A 216 -11.27 72.68 35.83
N GLU A 217 -11.69 72.67 34.57
CA GLU A 217 -12.03 73.87 33.80
C GLU A 217 -13.16 74.66 34.45
N GLU A 218 -14.21 74.01 34.94
CA GLU A 218 -15.29 74.65 35.68
C GLU A 218 -14.80 75.28 36.99
N ARG A 219 -13.95 74.58 37.74
CA ARG A 219 -13.32 75.13 38.96
C ARG A 219 -12.43 76.32 38.64
N ASP A 220 -11.66 76.25 37.57
CA ASP A 220 -10.74 77.32 37.17
C ASP A 220 -11.52 78.52 36.58
N ALA A 221 -12.62 78.31 35.85
CA ALA A 221 -13.55 79.34 35.42
C ALA A 221 -14.31 79.99 36.59
N ALA A 222 -14.76 79.21 37.58
CA ALA A 222 -15.37 79.73 38.79
C ALA A 222 -14.38 80.57 39.62
N LYS A 223 -13.11 80.13 39.73
CA LYS A 223 -12.03 80.94 40.32
C LYS A 223 -11.75 82.21 39.53
N ALA A 224 -11.82 82.17 38.19
CA ALA A 224 -11.63 83.34 37.34
C ALA A 224 -12.79 84.36 37.49
N ILE A 225 -14.02 83.89 37.65
CA ILE A 225 -15.19 84.74 37.96
C ILE A 225 -15.10 85.32 39.38
N GLN A 226 -14.54 84.57 40.35
CA GLN A 226 -14.29 85.03 41.72
C GLN A 226 -13.09 85.97 41.88
N LEU A 227 -12.41 86.37 40.79
CA LEU A 227 -11.27 87.28 40.85
C LEU A 227 -11.66 88.74 40.50
N PRO A 228 -12.17 89.55 41.45
CA PRO A 228 -11.92 90.98 41.46
C PRO A 228 -10.70 91.28 42.34
N GLN A 229 -9.71 91.95 41.74
CA GLN A 229 -8.72 92.84 42.36
C GLN A 229 -8.16 92.48 43.76
N LYS A 230 -6.91 91.99 43.78
CA LYS A 230 -5.86 92.26 44.79
C LYS A 230 -4.63 91.47 44.33
N GLY A 231 -3.45 92.03 44.06
CA GLY A 231 -2.67 92.95 44.88
C GLY A 231 -1.33 92.26 45.19
N LYS A 232 -0.21 92.85 44.76
CA LYS A 232 1.20 92.38 44.83
C LYS A 232 1.63 91.84 46.21
N ARG A 233 2.52 90.81 46.26
CA ARG A 233 3.85 90.80 46.96
C ARG A 233 4.52 89.41 47.06
N ARG A 234 5.84 89.45 47.37
CA ARG A 234 6.93 88.47 47.18
C ARG A 234 7.19 87.47 48.33
N ALA A 235 7.78 86.32 47.94
CA ALA A 235 8.85 85.49 48.53
C ALA A 235 9.03 85.30 50.06
N SER A 236 9.26 84.05 50.51
CA SER A 236 10.48 83.60 51.23
C SER A 236 10.47 82.12 51.67
N ALA A 237 11.65 81.48 51.52
CA ALA A 237 12.37 80.51 52.36
C ALA A 237 11.76 79.20 52.93
N ALA A 238 12.64 78.19 53.03
CA ALA A 238 12.45 76.78 53.39
C ALA A 238 12.53 76.47 54.91
N THR A 239 12.14 75.25 55.32
CA THR A 239 12.98 74.27 56.07
C THR A 239 12.22 73.00 56.50
N SER A 240 12.99 71.94 56.76
CA SER A 240 12.66 70.54 57.06
C SER A 240 12.19 70.23 58.48
N SER A 241 11.52 69.08 58.71
CA SER A 241 11.80 68.20 59.86
C SER A 241 11.19 66.78 59.67
N ASN A 242 11.59 65.84 60.54
CA ASN A 242 11.73 64.41 60.31
C ASN A 242 11.06 63.58 61.46
N ASN A 243 10.93 62.25 61.28
CA ASN A 243 10.87 61.16 62.29
C ASN A 243 9.53 60.87 63.05
N LYS A 244 9.14 59.67 63.55
CA LYS A 244 9.57 58.24 63.48
C LYS A 244 8.67 57.37 64.42
N ARG A 245 8.68 56.03 64.24
CA ARG A 245 8.48 54.87 65.18
C ARG A 245 7.12 54.13 65.09
N GLN A 246 6.95 52.81 65.32
CA GLN A 246 7.71 51.53 65.28
C GLN A 246 6.94 50.53 66.20
N LYS A 247 6.76 49.24 65.83
CA LYS A 247 6.98 48.07 66.73
C LYS A 247 7.05 46.73 65.96
N ARG A 248 7.82 45.80 66.54
CA ARG A 248 8.36 44.50 66.06
C ARG A 248 7.88 43.37 67.00
N VAL A 249 7.91 42.07 66.66
CA VAL A 249 8.85 40.97 67.11
C VAL A 249 8.24 39.63 66.58
N GLU A 250 8.89 38.80 65.73
CA GLU A 250 9.89 37.69 65.94
C GLU A 250 9.24 36.36 66.43
N ALA A 251 9.55 35.12 65.98
CA ALA A 251 10.77 34.41 65.53
C ALA A 251 10.40 33.19 64.60
N ALA A 252 11.26 32.38 63.97
CA ALA A 252 12.64 31.98 64.24
C ALA A 252 13.38 31.36 63.02
N ARG A 253 14.74 31.51 63.04
CA ARG A 253 15.90 30.69 62.58
C ARG A 253 15.70 29.47 61.65
N ALA A 254 16.63 29.06 60.77
CA ALA A 254 18.11 29.15 60.64
C ALA A 254 18.49 28.92 59.15
N GLY A 255 19.63 29.26 58.56
CA GLY A 255 20.89 29.90 58.95
C GLY A 255 21.80 30.01 57.69
N ALA A 256 22.68 31.03 57.67
CA ALA A 256 24.09 31.05 57.23
C ALA A 256 24.50 30.29 55.93
N GLN A 257 25.31 30.78 54.98
CA GLN A 257 26.36 31.81 54.98
C GLN A 257 26.76 32.12 53.50
N VAL A 258 27.52 33.19 53.33
CA VAL A 258 28.04 33.87 52.12
C VAL A 258 28.98 33.00 51.26
N GLN A 259 28.94 33.11 49.92
CA GLN A 259 30.06 33.51 49.00
C GLN A 259 29.88 33.06 47.52
N GLU A 260 30.24 33.99 46.63
CA GLU A 260 30.75 33.87 45.24
C GLU A 260 30.04 33.02 44.15
N GLU A 261 29.87 33.68 42.99
CA GLU A 261 29.67 33.15 41.63
C GLU A 261 31.04 33.26 40.90
N PRO A 262 31.46 32.49 39.85
CA PRO A 262 30.98 31.28 39.13
C PRO A 262 32.04 30.11 39.19
N PRO A 263 32.09 28.99 38.39
CA PRO A 263 31.29 28.52 37.24
C PRO A 263 30.75 27.06 37.35
N ALA A 264 30.01 26.67 36.31
CA ALA A 264 29.26 25.42 36.14
C ALA A 264 30.03 24.11 36.44
N PRO A 265 29.36 23.08 37.02
CA PRO A 265 29.97 21.77 37.25
C PRO A 265 29.95 20.88 36.00
N PRO A 266 30.97 20.01 35.82
CA PRO A 266 31.09 19.10 34.70
C PRO A 266 30.04 17.98 34.71
N SER A 267 29.62 17.61 33.51
CA SER A 267 28.73 16.51 33.19
C SER A 267 29.20 15.18 33.81
N LYS A 268 28.36 14.57 34.64
CA LYS A 268 28.56 13.20 35.12
C LYS A 268 28.31 12.22 33.98
N LEU A 269 29.39 11.71 33.39
CA LEU A 269 29.38 10.56 32.49
C LEU A 269 28.98 9.32 33.29
N THR A 270 27.72 8.91 33.17
CA THR A 270 27.33 7.54 33.43
C THR A 270 27.77 6.72 32.22
N HIS A 271 28.75 5.83 32.41
CA HIS A 271 29.08 4.81 31.40
C HIS A 271 27.90 3.84 31.31
N ARG A 272 26.93 4.18 30.45
CA ARG A 272 25.95 3.23 29.94
C ARG A 272 26.66 2.36 28.91
N THR A 273 26.59 1.05 29.10
CA THR A 273 26.94 0.07 28.08
C THR A 273 26.17 0.36 26.78
N PRO A 274 26.82 0.37 25.62
CA PRO A 274 26.15 0.69 24.36
C PRO A 274 25.19 -0.43 23.99
N THR A 275 23.93 -0.08 23.81
CA THR A 275 22.91 -1.01 23.31
C THR A 275 23.24 -1.44 21.88
N PHE A 276 22.88 -2.69 21.56
CA PHE A 276 23.11 -3.48 20.33
C PHE A 276 22.95 -2.76 18.96
N LYS A 277 22.39 -1.54 18.91
CA LYS A 277 22.25 -0.75 17.67
C LYS A 277 23.53 -0.02 17.24
N GLU A 278 24.46 0.29 18.14
CA GLU A 278 25.68 1.06 17.80
C GLU A 278 26.83 0.17 17.28
N PHE A 279 26.84 -1.12 17.62
CA PHE A 279 27.77 -2.10 17.03
C PHE A 279 27.54 -2.28 15.52
N GLY A 280 26.30 -2.20 15.05
CA GLY A 280 25.96 -2.36 13.64
C GLY A 280 26.50 -1.25 12.73
N THR A 281 26.71 -0.03 13.26
CA THR A 281 27.30 1.09 12.53
C THR A 281 28.83 1.03 12.49
N LEU A 282 29.46 0.56 13.57
CA LEU A 282 30.92 0.38 13.62
C LEU A 282 31.41 -0.75 12.72
N ILE A 283 30.67 -1.87 12.64
CA ILE A 283 31.01 -2.99 11.74
C ILE A 283 30.94 -2.54 10.27
N LYS A 284 29.94 -1.74 9.90
CA LYS A 284 29.80 -1.23 8.52
C LYS A 284 30.89 -0.25 8.11
N LEU A 285 31.40 0.56 9.05
CA LEU A 285 32.52 1.45 8.79
C LEU A 285 33.85 0.69 8.71
N TYR A 286 34.01 -0.37 9.50
CA TYR A 286 35.19 -1.23 9.46
C TYR A 286 35.27 -2.03 8.14
N ASP A 287 34.14 -2.58 7.68
CA ASP A 287 34.06 -3.29 6.39
C ASP A 287 34.30 -2.34 5.21
N PHE A 288 33.80 -1.09 5.28
CA PHE A 288 34.04 -0.09 4.24
C PHE A 288 35.51 0.36 4.20
N TYR A 289 36.18 0.46 5.34
CA TYR A 289 37.60 0.78 5.44
C TYR A 289 38.50 -0.34 4.90
N ILE A 290 38.15 -1.62 5.12
CA ILE A 290 38.86 -2.77 4.56
C ILE A 290 38.73 -2.83 3.03
N ILE A 291 37.55 -2.53 2.49
CA ILE A 291 37.32 -2.50 1.03
C ILE A 291 38.09 -1.35 0.36
N LEU A 292 38.22 -0.20 1.02
CA LEU A 292 38.99 0.94 0.51
C LEU A 292 40.51 0.73 0.58
N THR A 293 41.01 0.00 1.58
CA THR A 293 42.44 -0.29 1.72
C THR A 293 42.91 -1.46 0.85
N ALA A 294 42.03 -2.40 0.49
CA ALA A 294 42.33 -3.50 -0.43
C ALA A 294 42.41 -3.10 -1.92
N ARG A 295 42.09 -1.85 -2.27
CA ARG A 295 42.02 -1.35 -3.66
C ARG A 295 43.10 -0.32 -4.00
N ARG A 296 44.33 -0.50 -3.48
CA ARG A 296 45.52 0.18 -4.04
C ARG A 296 46.10 -0.66 -5.18
N PRO A 297 46.25 -0.11 -6.41
CA PRO A 297 46.92 -0.80 -7.49
C PRO A 297 48.42 -0.90 -7.19
N VAL A 298 48.95 -2.13 -7.24
CA VAL A 298 50.38 -2.38 -7.26
C VAL A 298 50.92 -1.83 -8.58
N THR A 299 51.70 -0.75 -8.50
CA THR A 299 52.49 -0.24 -9.61
C THR A 299 53.63 -1.21 -9.88
N THR A 300 53.53 -2.03 -10.93
CA THR A 300 54.68 -2.74 -11.47
C THR A 300 55.46 -1.82 -12.40
N SER A 301 56.65 -1.47 -11.95
CA SER A 301 57.74 -0.88 -12.73
C SER A 301 58.47 -1.98 -13.52
N ALA A 302 58.69 -1.76 -14.81
CA ALA A 302 59.72 -2.40 -15.67
C ALA A 302 59.89 -1.44 -16.87
N LYS A 303 61.03 -0.77 -17.09
CA LYS A 303 62.29 -1.24 -17.68
C LYS A 303 62.09 -2.07 -18.94
#